data_AF-A0A2N7VHB8-F1
#
_entry.id   AF-A0A2N7VHB8-F1
#
_cell.length_a   1.000
_cell.length_b   1.000
_cell.length_c   1.000
_cell.angle_alpha   90.00
_cell.angle_beta   90.00
_cell.angle_gamma   90.00
#
_symmetry.space_group_name_H-M   'P 1'
#
loop_
_entity.id
_entity.type
_entity.pdbx_description
1 polymer ?
#
loop_
_entity_poly.entity_id
_entity_poly.type
_entity_poly.pdbx_seq_one_letter_code
_entity_poly.pdbx_strand_id
1 'polypeptide(L)'
;MPKIVPMIPSEVLLREFDKLSPSLLLVPEQVAMVTGTTPERLREERRAGKPPPFVSDGKRVHYVLGVVRDHVWSRIKSETFNSTRDAQRASANREAGLDVELLRDRSPIFRFSSFGDFLTQGGLDDQWPFTIVAGKPIDFFASLAVGSELPTDGVACGWLSLDEYLMHRRQAAHAEASALQRKN
;
A
#
# COMPACT_ATOMS: atom_id res chain seq x y z
N MET A 1 -21.41 -6.66 -6.98
CA MET A 1 -20.83 -6.81 -5.63
C MET A 1 -19.57 -5.95 -5.57
N PRO A 2 -19.34 -5.12 -4.53
CA PRO A 2 -18.11 -4.34 -4.46
C PRO A 2 -16.90 -5.28 -4.43
N LYS A 3 -15.94 -5.07 -5.33
CA LYS A 3 -14.71 -5.87 -5.40
C LYS A 3 -13.93 -5.60 -4.11
N ILE A 4 -13.81 -6.60 -3.25
CA ILE A 4 -13.02 -6.50 -2.02
C ILE A 4 -11.56 -6.37 -2.47
N VAL A 5 -10.97 -5.19 -2.26
CA VAL A 5 -9.54 -4.98 -2.50
C VAL A 5 -8.81 -5.56 -1.28
N PRO A 6 -7.87 -6.51 -1.46
CA PRO A 6 -7.10 -7.01 -0.34
C PRO A 6 -6.35 -5.85 0.31
N MET A 7 -6.42 -5.74 1.63
CA MET A 7 -5.77 -4.66 2.38
C MET A 7 -4.41 -5.17 2.88
N ILE A 8 -3.39 -4.32 2.78
CA ILE A 8 -2.10 -4.61 3.40
C ILE A 8 -2.31 -4.61 4.92
N PRO A 9 -1.86 -5.65 5.67
CA PRO A 9 -2.01 -5.66 7.11
C PRO A 9 -1.43 -4.40 7.75
N SER A 10 -2.18 -3.84 8.68
CA SER A 10 -1.86 -2.59 9.36
C SER A 10 -0.47 -2.61 10.01
N GLU A 11 -0.08 -3.73 10.60
CA GLU A 11 1.20 -3.90 11.30
C GLU A 11 2.36 -3.85 10.30
N VAL A 12 2.17 -4.42 9.11
CA VAL A 12 3.14 -4.34 8.01
C VAL A 12 3.24 -2.90 7.52
N LEU A 13 2.11 -2.23 7.27
CA LEU A 13 2.10 -0.82 6.84
C LEU A 13 2.85 0.07 7.82
N LEU A 14 2.55 -0.03 9.11
CA LEU A 14 3.17 0.81 10.14
C LEU A 14 4.68 0.55 10.26
N ARG A 15 5.09 -0.73 10.23
CA ARG A 15 6.50 -1.11 10.23
C ARG A 15 7.25 -0.53 9.03
N GLU A 16 6.65 -0.55 7.85
CA GLU A 16 7.28 0.01 6.65
C GLU A 16 7.25 1.56 6.66
N PHE A 17 6.20 2.18 7.20
CA PHE A 17 6.12 3.64 7.34
C PHE A 17 7.16 4.21 8.31
N ASP A 18 7.51 3.49 9.36
CA ASP A 18 8.52 3.94 10.33
C ASP A 18 9.94 4.03 9.73
N LYS A 19 10.16 3.42 8.56
CA LYS A 19 11.42 3.52 7.81
C LYS A 19 11.47 4.73 6.87
N LEU A 20 10.36 5.45 6.71
CA LEU A 20 10.17 6.49 5.71
C LEU A 20 10.01 7.86 6.36
N SER A 21 10.36 8.93 5.62
CA SER A 21 10.12 10.29 6.12
C SER A 21 8.63 10.61 6.15
N PRO A 22 8.08 11.14 7.26
CA PRO A 22 6.66 11.48 7.37
C PRO A 22 6.23 12.60 6.41
N SER A 23 7.18 13.37 5.87
CA SER A 23 6.90 14.45 4.91
C SER A 23 6.77 13.96 3.47
N LEU A 24 6.98 12.66 3.18
CA LEU A 24 6.83 12.13 1.84
C LEU A 24 5.41 12.34 1.32
N LEU A 25 5.33 12.59 0.01
CA LEU A 25 4.08 12.80 -0.69
C LEU A 25 3.71 11.54 -1.47
N LEU A 26 2.56 10.97 -1.16
CA LEU A 26 2.01 9.80 -1.83
C LEU A 26 1.02 10.20 -2.91
N VAL A 27 1.01 9.46 -4.01
CA VAL A 27 -0.01 9.59 -5.06
C VAL A 27 -1.32 8.90 -4.65
N PRO A 28 -2.47 9.24 -5.24
CA PRO A 28 -3.76 8.67 -4.86
C PRO A 28 -3.82 7.14 -4.91
N GLU A 29 -3.15 6.53 -5.87
CA GLU A 29 -3.10 5.07 -6.07
C GLU A 29 -2.41 4.37 -4.90
N GLN A 30 -1.31 4.95 -4.40
CA GLN A 30 -0.61 4.44 -3.23
C GLN A 30 -1.49 4.56 -1.97
N VAL A 31 -2.15 5.70 -1.79
CA VAL A 31 -3.06 5.89 -0.64
C VAL A 31 -4.25 4.95 -0.71
N ALA A 32 -4.79 4.71 -1.90
CA ALA A 32 -5.88 3.76 -2.09
C ALA A 32 -5.48 2.36 -1.61
N MET A 33 -4.28 1.91 -2.01
CA MET A 33 -3.70 0.63 -1.59
C MET A 33 -3.48 0.56 -0.06
N VAL A 34 -2.91 1.62 0.54
CA VAL A 34 -2.67 1.71 1.99
C VAL A 34 -3.97 1.64 2.79
N THR A 35 -5.01 2.34 2.32
CA THR A 35 -6.27 2.49 3.07
C THR A 35 -7.30 1.39 2.76
N GLY A 36 -6.96 0.45 1.88
CA GLY A 36 -7.83 -0.64 1.47
C GLY A 36 -9.06 -0.16 0.69
N THR A 37 -8.93 0.91 -0.08
CA THR A 37 -10.01 1.52 -0.88
C THR A 37 -9.65 1.53 -2.37
N THR A 38 -10.56 1.97 -3.23
CA THR A 38 -10.25 2.19 -4.65
C THR A 38 -9.89 3.66 -4.91
N PRO A 39 -9.08 3.97 -5.94
CA PRO A 39 -8.78 5.36 -6.31
C PRO A 39 -10.03 6.22 -6.58
N GLU A 40 -11.08 5.62 -7.13
CA GLU A 40 -12.37 6.27 -7.40
C GLU A 40 -13.06 6.64 -6.10
N ARG A 41 -13.15 5.69 -5.16
CA ARG A 41 -13.75 5.94 -3.85
C ARG A 41 -12.94 6.97 -3.06
N LEU A 42 -11.61 6.90 -3.08
CA LEU A 42 -10.75 7.90 -2.45
C LEU A 42 -10.99 9.31 -3.05
N ARG A 43 -11.20 9.39 -4.37
CA ARG A 43 -11.54 10.64 -5.07
C ARG A 43 -12.91 11.17 -4.63
N GLU A 44 -13.90 10.31 -4.47
CA GLU A 44 -15.23 10.67 -3.96
C GLU A 44 -15.18 11.16 -2.50
N GLU A 45 -14.48 10.43 -1.63
CA GLU A 45 -14.27 10.79 -0.23
C GLU A 45 -13.58 12.16 -0.12
N ARG A 46 -12.55 12.39 -0.93
CA ARG A 46 -11.88 13.69 -1.04
C ARG A 46 -12.84 14.81 -1.45
N ARG A 47 -13.68 14.60 -2.48
CA ARG A 47 -14.68 15.59 -2.93
C ARG A 47 -15.71 15.89 -1.85
N ALA A 48 -16.02 14.91 -0.99
CA ALA A 48 -16.88 15.06 0.17
C ALA A 48 -16.17 15.65 1.40
N GLY A 49 -14.90 16.06 1.29
CA GLY A 49 -14.13 16.62 2.41
C GLY A 49 -13.76 15.60 3.49
N LYS A 50 -13.81 14.30 3.18
CA LYS A 50 -13.45 13.23 4.12
C LYS A 50 -11.93 13.02 4.14
N PRO A 51 -11.37 12.53 5.27
CA PRO A 51 -9.95 12.20 5.37
C PRO A 51 -9.55 11.03 4.44
N PRO A 52 -8.25 10.85 4.16
CA PRO A 52 -7.12 11.67 4.63
C PRO A 52 -7.03 13.03 3.92
N PRO A 53 -6.58 14.10 4.61
CA PRO A 53 -6.36 15.40 3.99
C PRO A 53 -5.27 15.32 2.91
N PHE A 54 -5.41 16.15 1.89
CA PHE A 54 -4.58 16.15 0.71
C PHE A 54 -4.00 17.54 0.45
N VAL A 55 -2.92 17.56 -0.33
CA VAL A 55 -2.33 18.77 -0.89
C VAL A 55 -2.53 18.73 -2.40
N SER A 56 -2.88 19.86 -3.01
CA SER A 56 -2.99 19.96 -4.47
C SER A 56 -2.33 21.23 -4.97
N ASP A 57 -1.63 21.10 -6.10
CA ASP A 57 -1.02 22.21 -6.85
C ASP A 57 -1.90 22.63 -8.07
N GLY A 58 -3.15 22.16 -8.12
CA GLY A 58 -4.08 22.37 -9.22
C GLY A 58 -3.95 21.37 -10.38
N LYS A 59 -2.84 20.65 -10.49
CA LYS A 59 -2.62 19.60 -11.52
C LYS A 59 -2.54 18.21 -10.91
N ARG A 60 -1.95 18.12 -9.73
CA ARG A 60 -1.68 16.89 -9.00
C ARG A 60 -2.33 16.94 -7.62
N VAL A 61 -2.64 15.75 -7.12
CA VAL A 61 -3.13 15.56 -5.75
C VAL A 61 -2.15 14.62 -5.07
N HIS A 62 -1.67 15.03 -3.90
CA HIS A 62 -0.79 14.24 -3.07
C HIS A 62 -1.32 14.16 -1.65
N TYR A 63 -0.85 13.16 -0.91
CA TYR A 63 -1.17 12.98 0.49
C TYR A 63 0.13 12.87 1.27
N VAL A 64 0.23 13.57 2.40
CA VAL A 64 1.41 13.52 3.25
C VAL A 64 1.43 12.18 4.00
N LEU A 65 2.51 11.42 3.88
CA LEU A 65 2.65 10.08 4.45
C LEU A 65 2.36 10.05 5.95
N GLY A 66 2.90 11.01 6.71
CA GLY A 66 2.67 11.10 8.15
C GLY A 66 1.19 11.21 8.50
N VAL A 67 0.43 11.97 7.70
CA VAL A 67 -1.01 12.13 7.92
C VAL A 67 -1.80 10.89 7.50
N VAL A 68 -1.39 10.23 6.41
CA VAL A 68 -1.95 8.94 6.00
C VAL A 68 -1.70 7.87 7.07
N ARG A 69 -0.49 7.82 7.64
CA ARG A 69 -0.13 6.94 8.75
C ARG A 69 -1.03 7.19 9.96
N ASP A 70 -1.20 8.44 10.36
CA ASP A 70 -2.04 8.80 11.51
C ASP A 70 -3.51 8.41 11.27
N HIS A 71 -3.99 8.55 10.03
CA HIS A 71 -5.33 8.11 9.64
C HIS A 71 -5.50 6.58 9.75
N VAL A 72 -4.55 5.80 9.21
CA VAL A 72 -4.54 4.33 9.34
C VAL A 72 -4.51 3.93 10.81
N TRP A 73 -3.66 4.56 11.62
CA TRP A 73 -3.56 4.31 13.05
C TRP A 73 -4.86 4.62 13.79
N SER A 74 -5.51 5.74 13.47
CA SER A 74 -6.80 6.10 14.05
C SER A 74 -7.89 5.08 13.71
N ARG A 75 -7.88 4.52 12.49
CA ARG A 75 -8.85 3.49 12.09
C ARG A 75 -8.67 2.20 12.89
N ILE A 76 -7.43 1.72 13.04
CA ILE A 76 -7.11 0.54 13.87
C ILE A 76 -7.61 0.73 15.29
N LYS A 77 -7.32 1.90 15.88
CA LYS A 77 -7.81 2.27 17.22
C LYS A 77 -9.32 2.35 17.31
N SER A 78 -10.02 2.82 16.28
CA SER A 78 -11.49 2.81 16.31
C SER A 78 -12.08 1.41 16.17
N GLU A 79 -11.43 0.53 15.38
CA GLU A 79 -11.92 -0.83 15.12
C GLU A 79 -11.64 -1.78 16.29
N THR A 80 -10.56 -1.58 17.05
CA THR A 80 -10.16 -2.44 18.18
C THR A 80 -10.87 -2.07 19.49
N PHE A 81 -11.47 -0.88 19.59
CA PHE A 81 -11.96 -0.31 20.86
C PHE A 81 -13.48 -0.03 20.87
N ASN A 82 -14.27 -0.83 20.15
CA ASN A 82 -15.73 -0.73 20.18
C ASN A 82 -16.36 -1.17 21.53
N SER A 83 -15.56 -1.58 22.52
CA SER A 83 -16.01 -1.72 23.91
C SER A 83 -14.98 -1.19 24.91
N THR A 84 -15.45 -0.54 25.98
CA THR A 84 -14.64 -0.03 27.11
C THR A 84 -13.76 -1.11 27.75
N ARG A 85 -14.12 -2.38 27.56
CA ARG A 85 -13.44 -3.56 28.11
C ARG A 85 -12.22 -3.98 27.28
N ASP A 86 -12.28 -3.79 25.97
CA ASP A 86 -11.15 -4.02 25.06
C ASP A 86 -10.09 -2.91 25.22
N ALA A 87 -10.54 -1.69 25.55
CA ALA A 87 -9.67 -0.57 25.86
C ALA A 87 -8.77 -0.79 27.08
N GLN A 88 -9.35 -1.37 28.14
CA GLN A 88 -8.62 -1.71 29.36
C GLN A 88 -7.63 -2.87 29.14
N ARG A 89 -8.01 -3.88 28.34
CA ARG A 89 -7.10 -4.98 27.97
C ARG A 89 -5.94 -4.54 27.09
N ALA A 90 -6.18 -3.70 26.09
CA ALA A 90 -5.11 -3.16 25.24
C ALA A 90 -4.15 -2.27 26.03
N SER A 91 -4.64 -1.50 27.01
CA SER A 91 -3.80 -0.71 27.90
C SER A 91 -2.92 -1.59 28.80
N ALA A 92 -3.48 -2.68 29.35
CA ALA A 92 -2.73 -3.66 30.15
C ALA A 92 -1.69 -4.44 29.33
N ASN A 93 -2.01 -4.80 28.07
CA ASN A 93 -1.06 -5.49 27.18
C ASN A 93 0.13 -4.62 26.79
N ARG A 94 -0.11 -3.30 26.67
CA ARG A 94 0.92 -2.29 26.37
C ARG A 94 1.90 -2.08 27.52
N GLU A 95 1.41 -2.13 28.76
CA GLU A 95 2.27 -2.11 29.97
C GLU A 95 3.06 -3.42 30.13
N ALA A 96 2.56 -4.53 29.59
CA ALA A 96 3.23 -5.83 29.64
C ALA A 96 4.19 -6.10 28.46
N GLY A 97 4.35 -5.17 27.51
CA GLY A 97 5.21 -5.37 26.33
C GLY A 97 4.73 -6.45 25.35
N LEU A 98 3.45 -6.84 25.45
CA LEU A 98 2.78 -7.87 24.65
C LEU A 98 1.97 -7.23 23.50
N ASP A 99 2.60 -6.34 22.74
CA ASP A 99 2.01 -5.80 21.51
C ASP A 99 2.75 -6.42 20.32
N VAL A 100 1.99 -7.01 19.38
CA VAL A 100 2.34 -7.50 18.01
C VAL A 100 2.01 -8.99 17.76
N GLU A 101 1.97 -9.88 18.75
CA GLU A 101 1.76 -11.32 18.46
C GLU A 101 0.30 -11.71 18.13
N LEU A 102 -0.70 -11.07 18.73
CA LEU A 102 -2.12 -11.43 18.55
C LEU A 102 -2.72 -11.01 17.20
N LEU A 103 -1.99 -10.26 16.36
CA LEU A 103 -2.44 -9.79 15.04
C LEU A 103 -1.80 -10.58 13.89
N ARG A 104 -0.80 -11.44 14.17
CA ARG A 104 -0.10 -12.24 13.15
C ARG A 104 -0.97 -13.30 12.47
N ASP A 105 -2.09 -13.69 13.07
CA ASP A 105 -2.80 -14.93 12.69
C ASP A 105 -4.03 -14.73 11.78
N ARG A 106 -4.20 -13.55 11.16
CA ARG A 106 -5.48 -13.21 10.50
C ARG A 106 -5.47 -12.81 9.02
N SER A 107 -4.32 -12.76 8.34
CA SER A 107 -4.32 -12.51 6.90
C SER A 107 -3.46 -13.53 6.14
N PRO A 108 -4.07 -14.56 5.52
CA PRO A 108 -3.36 -15.54 4.70
C PRO A 108 -2.68 -14.92 3.46
N ILE A 109 -2.96 -13.65 3.17
CA ILE A 109 -2.47 -12.91 2.00
C ILE A 109 -1.03 -12.40 2.21
N PHE A 110 -0.55 -12.26 3.45
CA PHE A 110 0.73 -11.61 3.75
C PHE A 110 1.69 -12.49 4.55
N ARG A 111 2.14 -13.59 3.94
CA ARG A 111 3.09 -14.53 4.58
C ARG A 111 4.57 -14.15 4.45
N PHE A 112 4.92 -13.20 3.59
CA PHE A 112 6.31 -12.83 3.32
C PHE A 112 6.73 -11.60 4.11
N SER A 113 7.97 -11.64 4.59
CA SER A 113 8.56 -10.56 5.37
C SER A 113 9.06 -9.38 4.51
N SER A 114 9.39 -9.65 3.25
CA SER A 114 9.95 -8.69 2.29
C SER A 114 9.68 -9.10 0.84
N PHE A 115 9.93 -8.20 -0.11
CA PHE A 115 9.82 -8.51 -1.54
C PHE A 115 10.81 -9.60 -1.99
N GLY A 116 12.05 -9.59 -1.47
CA GLY A 116 13.02 -10.66 -1.77
C GLY A 116 12.58 -12.02 -1.25
N ASP A 117 11.93 -12.05 -0.10
CA ASP A 117 11.32 -13.24 0.48
C ASP A 117 10.18 -13.78 -0.39
N PHE A 118 9.30 -12.89 -0.89
CA PHE A 118 8.28 -13.24 -1.88
C PHE A 118 8.86 -13.83 -3.17
N LEU A 119 9.94 -13.24 -3.71
CA LEU A 119 10.57 -13.75 -4.94
C LEU A 119 11.21 -15.13 -4.78
N THR A 120 11.62 -15.49 -3.56
CA THR A 120 12.35 -16.74 -3.28
C THR A 120 11.44 -17.86 -2.79
N GLN A 121 10.40 -17.52 -2.04
CA GLN A 121 9.51 -18.49 -1.39
C GLN A 121 8.07 -18.45 -1.92
N GLY A 122 7.72 -17.48 -2.76
CA GLY A 122 6.39 -17.31 -3.34
C GLY A 122 5.98 -18.47 -4.24
N GLY A 123 4.81 -19.04 -3.95
CA GLY A 123 4.10 -19.95 -4.82
C GLY A 123 3.25 -19.21 -5.86
N LEU A 124 2.48 -19.98 -6.64
CA LEU A 124 1.68 -19.45 -7.76
C LEU A 124 0.49 -18.60 -7.32
N ASP A 125 -0.12 -18.93 -6.17
CA ASP A 125 -1.30 -18.24 -5.64
C ASP A 125 -0.93 -17.15 -4.62
N ASP A 126 0.34 -17.08 -4.23
CA ASP A 126 0.85 -16.09 -3.31
C ASP A 126 0.89 -14.71 -3.98
N GLN A 127 0.46 -13.67 -3.26
CA GLN A 127 0.38 -12.32 -3.79
C GLN A 127 1.29 -11.35 -3.02
N TRP A 128 1.75 -10.33 -3.74
CA TRP A 128 2.53 -9.23 -3.16
C TRP A 128 2.00 -7.88 -3.68
N PRO A 129 2.04 -6.81 -2.88
CA PRO A 129 1.64 -5.48 -3.33
C PRO A 129 2.68 -4.89 -4.29
N PHE A 130 2.21 -4.35 -5.41
CA PHE A 130 3.04 -3.67 -6.40
C PHE A 130 2.50 -2.29 -6.73
N THR A 131 3.41 -1.42 -7.13
CA THR A 131 3.11 -0.22 -7.92
C THR A 131 3.52 -0.49 -9.36
N ILE A 132 2.63 -0.25 -10.31
CA ILE A 132 2.84 -0.46 -11.74
C ILE A 132 2.98 0.91 -12.38
N VAL A 133 4.12 1.15 -13.02
CA VAL A 133 4.42 2.41 -13.72
C VAL A 133 4.79 2.08 -15.15
N ALA A 134 4.03 2.61 -16.12
CA ALA A 134 4.24 2.32 -17.54
C ALA A 134 4.32 0.81 -17.85
N GLY A 135 3.45 0.03 -17.20
CA GLY A 135 3.40 -1.44 -17.34
C GLY A 135 4.48 -2.21 -16.56
N LYS A 136 5.39 -1.53 -15.85
CA LYS A 136 6.44 -2.16 -15.04
C LYS A 136 6.04 -2.23 -13.57
N PRO A 137 5.90 -3.43 -13.00
CA PRO A 137 5.70 -3.58 -11.57
C PRO A 137 7.01 -3.32 -10.83
N ILE A 138 6.91 -2.55 -9.76
CA ILE A 138 7.94 -2.31 -8.75
C ILE A 138 7.36 -2.62 -7.38
N ASP A 139 8.22 -3.03 -6.44
CA ASP A 139 7.82 -3.30 -5.07
C ASP A 139 7.07 -2.09 -4.48
N PHE A 140 5.89 -2.35 -3.91
CA PHE A 140 5.03 -1.29 -3.41
C PHE A 140 5.72 -0.46 -2.32
N PHE A 141 6.38 -1.10 -1.35
CA PHE A 141 7.00 -0.39 -0.24
C PHE A 141 8.20 0.44 -0.71
N ALA A 142 9.04 -0.10 -1.60
CA ALA A 142 10.08 0.69 -2.27
C ALA A 142 9.49 1.90 -3.02
N SER A 143 8.33 1.75 -3.66
CA SER A 143 7.68 2.84 -4.40
C SER A 143 7.22 4.00 -3.50
N LEU A 144 6.96 3.76 -2.21
CA LEU A 144 6.53 4.81 -1.27
C LEU A 144 7.62 5.86 -1.07
N ALA A 145 8.89 5.47 -1.16
CA ALA A 145 10.02 6.40 -1.09
C ALA A 145 10.14 7.31 -2.32
N VAL A 146 9.65 6.85 -3.48
CA VAL A 146 9.60 7.62 -4.74
C VAL A 146 8.44 8.61 -4.74
N GLY A 147 7.27 8.18 -4.22
CA GLY A 147 6.14 9.06 -3.91
C GLY A 147 5.78 10.03 -5.04
N SER A 148 5.96 11.34 -4.81
CA SER A 148 5.62 12.43 -5.74
C SER A 148 6.40 12.45 -7.05
N GLU A 149 7.50 11.70 -7.16
CA GLU A 149 8.23 11.54 -8.41
C GLU A 149 7.54 10.58 -9.38
N LEU A 150 6.56 9.80 -8.90
CA LEU A 150 5.72 8.98 -9.77
C LEU A 150 4.93 9.84 -10.76
N PRO A 151 4.72 9.34 -12.00
CA PRO A 151 3.92 10.07 -12.97
C PRO A 151 2.48 10.22 -12.49
N THR A 152 1.82 11.29 -12.95
CA THR A 152 0.42 11.56 -12.57
C THR A 152 -0.55 10.57 -13.21
N ASP A 153 -0.21 10.11 -14.42
CA ASP A 153 -1.02 9.17 -15.19
C ASP A 153 -0.26 7.86 -15.40
N GLY A 154 -0.99 6.76 -15.54
CA GLY A 154 -0.40 5.45 -15.82
C GLY A 154 0.29 4.79 -14.62
N VAL A 155 0.01 5.27 -13.40
CA VAL A 155 0.31 4.58 -12.15
C VAL A 155 -0.91 3.73 -11.77
N ALA A 156 -0.66 2.49 -11.36
CA ALA A 156 -1.64 1.66 -10.70
C ALA A 156 -1.00 0.98 -9.50
N CYS A 157 -1.76 0.71 -8.44
CA CYS A 157 -1.32 -0.14 -7.35
C CYS A 157 -2.25 -1.35 -7.27
N GLY A 158 -1.69 -2.51 -6.95
CA GLY A 158 -2.46 -3.73 -6.87
C GLY A 158 -1.66 -4.90 -6.34
N TRP A 159 -2.36 -6.02 -6.16
CA TRP A 159 -1.78 -7.29 -5.76
C TRP A 159 -1.50 -8.09 -7.02
N LEU A 160 -0.28 -8.60 -7.16
CA LEU A 160 0.08 -9.50 -8.24
C LEU A 160 0.63 -10.81 -7.65
N SER A 161 0.31 -11.91 -8.31
CA SER A 161 1.02 -13.17 -8.11
C SER A 161 2.43 -13.12 -8.70
N LEU A 162 3.26 -14.12 -8.38
CA LEU A 162 4.60 -14.21 -8.96
C LEU A 162 4.55 -14.35 -10.49
N ASP A 163 3.59 -15.12 -11.02
CA ASP A 163 3.39 -15.29 -12.47
C ASP A 163 2.97 -13.98 -13.14
N GLU A 164 1.99 -13.27 -12.55
CA GLU A 164 1.55 -11.97 -13.06
C GLU A 164 2.70 -10.94 -13.07
N TYR A 165 3.48 -10.88 -11.98
CA TYR A 165 4.67 -10.05 -11.89
C TYR A 165 5.68 -10.36 -13.02
N LEU A 166 6.02 -11.64 -13.22
CA LEU A 166 6.96 -12.06 -14.25
C LEU A 166 6.43 -11.79 -15.67
N MET A 167 5.14 -12.00 -15.90
CA MET A 167 4.48 -11.66 -17.16
C MET A 167 4.63 -10.18 -17.49
N HIS A 168 4.33 -9.30 -16.53
CA HIS A 168 4.46 -7.85 -16.73
C HIS A 168 5.92 -7.44 -16.99
N ARG A 169 6.88 -8.00 -16.23
CA ARG A 169 8.32 -7.74 -16.45
C ARG A 169 8.77 -8.16 -17.85
N ARG A 170 8.32 -9.32 -18.33
CA ARG A 170 8.60 -9.80 -19.68
C ARG A 170 7.99 -8.89 -20.75
N GLN A 171 6.73 -8.49 -20.60
CA GLN A 171 6.08 -7.57 -21.55
C GLN A 171 6.80 -6.23 -21.64
N ALA A 172 7.20 -5.66 -20.50
CA ALA A 172 7.96 -4.42 -20.46
C ALA A 172 9.31 -4.54 -21.18
N ALA A 173 10.05 -5.63 -20.93
CA ALA A 173 11.32 -5.89 -21.60
C ALA A 173 11.17 -5.99 -23.13
N HIS A 174 10.11 -6.66 -23.62
CA HIS A 174 9.82 -6.72 -25.05
C HIS A 174 9.45 -5.36 -25.65
N ALA A 175 8.66 -4.55 -24.93
CA ALA A 175 8.29 -3.21 -25.37
C ALA A 175 9.52 -2.29 -25.47
N GLU A 176 10.44 -2.36 -24.51
CA GLU A 176 11.71 -1.62 -24.53
C GLU A 176 12.62 -2.04 -25.69
N ALA A 177 12.80 -3.34 -25.88
CA ALA A 177 13.60 -3.87 -27.00
C ALA A 177 13.04 -3.42 -28.36
N SER A 178 11.70 -3.49 -28.51
CA SER A 178 11.01 -3.05 -29.74
C SER A 178 11.14 -1.54 -29.96
N ALA A 179 11.09 -0.73 -28.90
CA ALA A 179 11.25 0.72 -29.00
C ALA A 179 12.68 1.11 -29.38
N LEU A 180 13.69 0.36 -28.91
CA LEU A 180 15.09 0.58 -29.27
C LEU A 180 15.34 0.30 -30.75
N GLN A 181 14.77 -0.79 -31.28
CA GLN A 181 14.90 -1.17 -32.69
C GLN A 181 14.24 -0.17 -33.66
N ARG A 182 13.20 0.55 -33.24
CA ARG A 182 12.55 1.59 -34.07
C ARG A 182 13.29 2.92 -34.12
N LYS A 183 14.25 3.13 -33.21
CA LYS A 183 15.05 4.36 -33.12
C LYS A 183 16.36 4.27 -33.92
N ASN A 184 16.73 3.07 -34.36
CA ASN A 184 17.87 2.79 -35.22
C ASN A 184 17.39 2.51 -36.65
#